data_AF-A0A1E7N5Z0-F1
#
_entry.id   AF-A0A1E7N5Z0-F1
#
_cell.length_a   1.000
_cell.length_b   1.000
_cell.length_c   1.000
_cell.angle_alpha   90.00
_cell.angle_beta   90.00
_cell.angle_gamma   90.00
#
_symmetry.space_group_name_H-M   'P 1'
#
loop_
_entity.id
_entity.type
_entity.pdbx_description
1 polymer ?
#
loop_
_entity_poly.entity_id
_entity_poly.type
_entity_poly.pdbx_seq_one_letter_code
_entity_poly.pdbx_strand_id
1 'polypeptide(L)' 'MSPIHVLHGQPTPEELATVLAVVQARAAAAQAAAEAARRAGAGPASPWNDRSRLLRPAVRPGVNAWRTSGWAH' A
#
# COMPACT_ATOMS: atom_id res chain seq x y z
N MET A 1 15.72 -12.36 13.69
CA MET A 1 14.37 -12.01 14.19
C MET A 1 14.47 -11.92 15.68
N SER A 2 13.98 -10.85 16.29
CA SER A 2 13.93 -10.76 17.75
C SER A 2 12.94 -11.81 18.29
N PRO A 3 13.23 -12.45 19.43
CA PRO A 3 12.33 -13.41 20.04
C PRO A 3 10.97 -12.77 20.41
N ILE A 4 9.88 -13.54 20.29
CA ILE A 4 8.53 -13.13 20.68
C ILE A 4 8.30 -13.56 22.12
N HIS A 5 7.88 -12.62 22.97
CA HIS A 5 7.63 -12.85 24.40
C HIS A 5 6.20 -12.50 24.78
N VAL A 6 5.58 -13.36 25.59
CA VAL A 6 4.33 -13.05 26.29
C VAL A 6 4.70 -12.30 27.56
N LEU A 7 4.29 -11.04 27.66
CA LEU A 7 4.61 -10.20 28.81
C LEU A 7 3.59 -10.35 29.95
N HIS A 8 2.32 -10.60 29.60
CA HIS A 8 1.20 -10.69 30.55
C HIS A 8 0.17 -11.72 30.07
N GLY A 9 -0.55 -12.32 31.03
CA GLY A 9 -1.59 -13.33 30.76
C GLY A 9 -1.05 -14.75 30.61
N GLN A 10 -1.97 -15.72 30.46
CA GLN A 10 -1.67 -17.12 30.19
C GLN A 10 -2.46 -17.59 28.96
N PRO A 11 -2.01 -17.25 27.73
CA PRO A 11 -2.68 -17.69 26.52
C PRO A 11 -2.61 -19.21 26.41
N THR A 12 -3.64 -19.81 25.82
CA THR A 12 -3.59 -21.25 25.53
C THR A 12 -2.56 -21.53 24.42
N PRO A 13 -2.03 -22.76 24.31
CA PRO A 13 -1.14 -23.13 23.23
C PRO A 13 -1.73 -22.85 21.84
N GLU A 14 -3.05 -23.02 21.68
CA GLU A 14 -3.78 -22.79 20.43
C GLU A 14 -3.83 -21.31 20.06
N GLU A 15 -4.07 -20.43 21.03
CA GLU A 15 -4.06 -18.99 20.83
C GLU A 15 -2.66 -18.50 20.44
N LEU A 16 -1.62 -18.98 21.13
CA LEU A 16 -0.24 -18.67 20.80
C LEU A 16 0.13 -19.15 19.39
N ALA A 17 -0.25 -20.38 19.03
CA ALA A 17 -0.03 -20.92 17.70
C ALA A 17 -0.71 -20.06 16.62
N THR A 18 -1.95 -19.61 16.88
CA THR A 18 -2.70 -18.74 15.97
C THR A 18 -1.99 -17.41 15.73
N VAL A 19 -1.54 -16.76 16.81
CA VAL A 19 -0.79 -15.48 16.71
C VAL A 19 0.51 -15.69 15.93
N LEU A 20 1.26 -16.75 16.24
CA LEU A 20 2.50 -17.07 15.54
C LEU A 20 2.25 -17.32 14.05
N ALA A 21 1.19 -18.04 13.68
CA ALA A 21 0.83 -18.28 12.28
C ALA A 21 0.55 -16.97 11.53
N VAL A 22 -0.21 -16.04 12.13
CA VAL A 22 -0.50 -14.73 11.52
C VAL A 22 0.78 -13.89 11.36
N VAL A 23 1.63 -13.84 12.39
CA VAL A 23 2.90 -13.10 12.32
C VAL A 23 3.81 -13.65 11.22
N GLN A 24 3.94 -14.98 11.13
CA GLN A 24 4.72 -15.64 10.09
C GLN A 24 4.13 -15.39 8.70
N ALA A 25 2.81 -15.49 8.52
CA ALA A 25 2.15 -15.21 7.25
C ALA A 25 2.39 -13.76 6.78
N ARG A 26 2.32 -12.78 7.69
CA ARG A 26 2.63 -11.38 7.36
C ARG A 26 4.09 -11.17 7.03
N ALA A 27 5.01 -11.83 7.74
CA ALA A 27 6.44 -11.76 7.43
C ALA A 27 6.76 -12.36 6.04
N ALA A 28 6.16 -13.50 5.71
CA ALA A 28 6.28 -14.13 4.40
C ALA A 28 5.71 -13.25 3.28
N ALA A 29 4.55 -12.63 3.50
CA ALA A 29 3.96 -11.70 2.54
C ALA A 29 4.86 -10.47 2.30
N ALA A 30 5.47 -9.92 3.36
CA ALA A 30 6.40 -8.80 3.25
C ALA A 30 7.68 -9.19 2.47
N GLN A 31 8.22 -10.38 2.73
CA GLN A 31 9.36 -10.94 1.98
C GLN A 31 9.01 -11.12 0.49
N ALA A 32 7.87 -11.72 0.19
CA ALA A 32 7.39 -11.91 -1.19
C ALA A 32 7.18 -10.58 -1.91
N ALA A 33 6.66 -9.56 -1.22
CA ALA A 33 6.51 -8.21 -1.77
C ALA A 33 7.87 -7.56 -2.06
N ALA A 34 8.84 -7.68 -1.14
CA ALA A 34 10.20 -7.18 -1.35
C ALA A 34 10.92 -7.90 -2.51
N GLU A 35 10.72 -9.21 -2.65
CA GLU A 35 11.20 -9.99 -3.79
C GLU A 35 10.55 -9.60 -5.10
N ALA A 36 9.23 -9.39 -5.11
CA ALA A 36 8.51 -8.89 -6.27
C ALA A 36 9.01 -7.50 -6.67
N ALA A 37 9.26 -6.61 -5.70
CA ALA A 37 9.84 -5.30 -5.95
C ALA A 37 11.27 -5.39 -6.54
N ARG A 38 12.12 -6.28 -6.00
CA ARG A 38 13.45 -6.55 -6.58
C ARG A 38 13.36 -7.07 -8.02
N ARG A 39 12.44 -8.00 -8.29
CA ARG A 39 12.24 -8.58 -9.63
C ARG A 39 11.63 -7.60 -10.64
N ALA A 40 10.78 -6.69 -10.18
CA ALA A 40 10.21 -5.63 -11.02
C ALA A 40 11.27 -4.61 -11.49
N GLY A 41 12.49 -4.68 -10.93
CA GLY A 41 13.58 -3.74 -11.19
C GLY A 41 13.33 -2.40 -10.48
N ALA A 42 14.40 -1.69 -10.12
CA ALA A 42 14.34 -0.32 -9.59
C ALA A 42 13.93 0.73 -10.65
N GLY A 43 13.10 0.32 -11.62
CA GLY A 43 12.61 1.16 -12.70
C GLY A 43 11.34 1.91 -12.28
N PRO A 44 11.03 3.03 -12.95
CA PRO A 44 9.75 3.70 -12.77
C PRO A 44 8.60 2.71 -13.02
N ALA A 45 7.48 2.91 -12.32
CA ALA A 45 6.29 2.09 -12.49
C ALA A 45 5.97 1.96 -13.99
N SER A 46 5.83 0.72 -14.47
CA SER A 46 5.52 0.45 -15.88
C SER A 46 4.35 1.33 -16.33
N PRO A 47 4.42 1.98 -17.51
CA PRO A 47 3.34 2.81 -18.03
C PRO A 47 2.02 2.05 -18.26
N TRP A 48 2.04 0.72 -18.19
CA TRP A 48 0.87 -0.15 -18.18
C TRP A 48 0.21 -0.28 -16.79
N ASN A 49 0.95 -0.04 -15.71
CA ASN A 49 0.45 -0.02 -14.33
C ASN A 49 0.14 1.40 -13.83
N ASP A 50 0.29 2.42 -14.69
CA ASP A 50 -0.07 3.79 -14.32
C ASP A 50 -1.59 3.97 -14.24
N ARG A 51 -2.11 3.94 -13.00
CA ARG A 51 -3.53 4.16 -12.72
C ARG A 51 -3.98 5.59 -13.04
N SER A 52 -3.07 6.54 -13.25
CA SER A 52 -3.44 7.89 -13.70
C SER A 52 -4.20 7.86 -15.04
N ARG A 53 -3.94 6.85 -15.88
CA ARG A 53 -4.65 6.61 -17.15
C ARG A 53 -6.11 6.17 -16.97
N LEU A 54 -6.47 5.67 -15.78
CA LEU A 54 -7.83 5.24 -15.43
C LEU A 54 -8.64 6.34 -14.72
N LEU A 55 -7.98 7.44 -14.35
CA LEU A 55 -8.59 8.54 -13.61
C LEU A 55 -8.69 9.77 -14.51
N ARG A 56 -9.67 10.63 -14.23
CA ARG A 56 -9.75 11.93 -14.90
C ARG A 56 -8.52 12.76 -14.52
N PRO A 57 -7.78 13.33 -15.49
CA PRO A 57 -6.66 14.22 -15.19
C PRO A 57 -7.09 15.39 -14.30
N ALA A 58 -6.20 15.81 -13.41
CA ALA A 58 -6.43 17.01 -12.60
C ALA A 58 -6.63 18.23 -13.51
N VAL A 59 -7.63 19.04 -13.20
CA VAL A 59 -7.86 20.30 -13.93
C VAL A 59 -6.67 21.21 -13.66
N ARG A 60 -5.91 21.54 -14.70
CA ARG A 60 -4.78 22.48 -14.60
C ARG A 60 -5.35 23.89 -14.66
N PRO A 61 -5.29 24.69 -13.58
CA PRO A 61 -5.73 26.09 -13.65
C PRO A 61 -4.83 26.83 -14.64
N GLY A 62 -5.42 27.28 -15.75
CA GLY A 62 -4.77 28.16 -16.71
C GLY A 62 -4.88 29.62 -16.28
N VAL A 63 -3.99 30.47 -16.78
CA VAL A 63 -4.17 31.93 -16.67
C VAL A 63 -5.51 32.25 -17.35
N ASN A 64 -6.48 32.77 -16.58
CA ASN A 64 -7.89 33.01 -16.94
C ASN A 64 -8.92 31.88 -16.75
N ALA A 65 -8.57 30.70 -16.23
CA ALA A 65 -9.55 29.60 -16.04
C ALA A 65 -10.69 29.92 -15.04
N TRP A 66 -10.47 30.86 -14.13
CA TRP A 66 -11.46 31.30 -13.13
C TRP A 66 -12.36 32.44 -13.60
N ARG A 67 -12.01 33.11 -14.71
CA ARG A 67 -12.75 34.30 -15.18
C ARG A 67 -14.06 33.96 -15.87
N THR A 68 -14.23 32.70 -16.31
CA THR A 68 -15.39 32.22 -17.09
C THR A 68 -16.34 31.34 -16.30
N SER A 69 -16.12 31.10 -15.00
CA SER A 69 -16.98 30.25 -14.17
C SER A 69 -18.10 31.01 -13.42
N GLY A 70 -18.34 32.28 -13.77
CA GLY A 70 -19.48 33.05 -13.26
C GLY A 70 -20.76 32.68 -14.01
N TRP A 71 -21.77 32.19 -13.30
CA TRP A 71 -23.09 31.89 -13.86
C TRP A 71 -23.78 33.18 -14.33
N ALA A 72 -24.38 33.14 -15.52
CA ALA A 72 -25.35 34.16 -15.92
C ALA A 72 -26.64 33.94 -15.12
N HIS A 73 -27.10 34.98 -14.42
CA HIS A 73 -28.45 35.06 -13.86
C HIS A 73 -29.50 34.95 -14.95
#